data_AF-A0A1Q3HD99-F1
#
_entry.id   AF-A0A1Q3HD99-F1
#
_cell.length_a   1.000
_cell.length_b   1.000
_cell.length_c   1.000
_cell.angle_alpha   90.00
_cell.angle_beta   90.00
_cell.angle_gamma   90.00
#
_symmetry.space_group_name_H-M   'P 1'
#
loop_
_entity.id
_entity.type
_entity.pdbx_description
1 polymer ?
#
loop_
_entity_poly.entity_id
_entity_poly.type
_entity_poly.pdbx_seq_one_letter_code
_entity_poly.pdbx_strand_id
1 'polypeptide(L)'
;MNDWTPKPIPSAAVSKLPLTPEEGFLLSRLDGFTSVRHLPALTGFPPERVQAILARLVEHGAVLPAPTPAPAPPPATPAARSGAASEEPQAETEEPGEEEPAEEAEEPEDATVEAAAGNWRQLFERQLHPLPEDQRASRARSAEDPELSAFCFDPVPAVIKSVLENTRVGLGHARLIARHHHNPVGLEALCGRASFASDAGVRRWLVRNPQLPVSLFRRLWGGRRLMEQYKVAMDRDVPEGTRRTAREVMRTRFNTAPAEERVELILNTEGRVLASLVGLAVDGKTAALLCGRTYRSPMLIQNIARWSAAPPALIVHLLKQEAVRRQPMLRQLLQRHPNAPADAKRGG
;
A
#
# COMPACT_ATOMS: atom_id res chain seq x y z
N MET A 1 13.77 32.12 -2.07
CA MET A 1 12.33 31.79 -1.94
C MET A 1 12.25 30.41 -1.33
N ASN A 2 11.81 30.29 -0.07
CA ASN A 2 11.63 28.96 0.53
C ASN A 2 10.35 28.37 -0.07
N ASP A 3 10.54 27.37 -0.94
CA ASP A 3 9.48 26.59 -1.54
C ASP A 3 8.94 25.58 -0.53
N TRP A 4 8.11 26.07 0.38
CA TRP A 4 7.49 25.25 1.42
C TRP A 4 6.02 24.96 1.08
N THR A 5 5.51 23.84 1.57
CA THR A 5 4.11 23.43 1.42
C THR A 5 3.32 23.77 2.69
N PRO A 6 2.53 24.86 2.70
CA PRO A 6 1.75 25.27 3.86
C PRO A 6 0.66 24.23 4.18
N LYS A 7 0.61 23.79 5.43
CA LYS A 7 -0.34 22.80 5.93
C LYS A 7 -1.31 23.45 6.92
N PRO A 8 -2.63 23.41 6.68
CA PRO A 8 -3.60 23.93 7.63
C PRO A 8 -3.61 23.08 8.91
N ILE A 9 -3.90 23.70 10.05
CA ILE A 9 -4.00 23.01 11.34
C ILE A 9 -5.47 22.58 11.53
N PRO A 10 -5.80 21.27 11.48
CA PRO A 10 -7.20 20.80 11.48
C PRO A 10 -7.95 21.09 12.80
N SER A 11 -7.22 21.28 13.90
CA SER A 11 -7.77 21.60 15.22
C SER A 11 -7.97 23.10 15.46
N ALA A 12 -7.53 23.96 14.53
CA ALA A 12 -7.80 25.39 14.62
C ALA A 12 -9.30 25.59 14.41
N ALA A 13 -10.00 26.14 15.41
CA ALA A 13 -11.41 26.52 15.26
C ALA A 13 -11.49 27.71 14.27
N VAL A 14 -11.46 27.43 12.97
CA VAL A 14 -11.39 28.44 11.88
C VAL A 14 -12.52 29.47 11.99
N SER A 15 -13.67 29.07 12.53
CA SER A 15 -14.83 29.95 12.79
C SER A 15 -14.63 30.95 13.94
N LYS A 16 -13.59 30.79 14.77
CA LYS A 16 -13.25 31.67 15.89
C LYS A 16 -12.03 32.56 15.61
N LEU A 17 -11.36 32.37 14.46
CA LEU A 17 -10.21 33.18 14.08
C LEU A 17 -10.68 34.47 13.38
N PRO A 18 -10.06 35.64 13.64
CA PRO A 18 -10.41 36.91 13.03
C PRO A 18 -9.86 37.00 11.59
N LEU A 19 -10.28 36.09 10.71
CA LEU A 19 -9.81 36.02 9.33
C LEU A 19 -10.56 37.01 8.44
N THR A 20 -9.83 37.71 7.60
CA THR A 20 -10.40 38.46 6.47
C THR A 20 -10.93 37.49 5.40
N PRO A 21 -11.82 37.95 4.49
CA PRO A 21 -12.33 37.11 3.40
C PRO A 21 -11.22 36.53 2.51
N GLU A 22 -10.14 37.28 2.27
CA GLU A 22 -8.99 36.83 1.49
C GLU A 22 -8.18 35.74 2.21
N GLU A 23 -8.01 35.86 3.53
CA GLU A 23 -7.34 34.86 4.36
C GLU A 23 -8.16 33.56 4.46
N GLY A 24 -9.47 33.66 4.67
CA GLY A 24 -10.37 32.50 4.66
C GLY A 24 -10.42 31.81 3.28
N PHE A 25 -10.42 32.59 2.20
CA PHE A 25 -10.36 32.06 0.84
C PHE A 25 -9.05 31.32 0.57
N LEU A 26 -7.90 31.91 0.90
CA LEU A 26 -6.61 31.26 0.72
C LEU A 26 -6.51 29.99 1.59
N LEU A 27 -6.95 30.05 2.84
CA LEU A 27 -6.98 28.90 3.76
C LEU A 27 -7.84 27.75 3.23
N SER A 28 -9.00 28.05 2.62
CA SER A 28 -9.87 27.04 2.00
C SER A 28 -9.25 26.30 0.81
N ARG A 29 -8.17 26.86 0.23
CA ARG A 29 -7.43 26.28 -0.89
C ARG A 29 -6.13 25.58 -0.47
N LEU A 30 -5.78 25.62 0.82
CA LEU A 30 -4.64 24.87 1.33
C LEU A 30 -5.05 23.41 1.53
N ASP A 31 -4.60 22.56 0.61
CA ASP A 31 -4.78 21.10 0.64
C ASP A 31 -3.66 20.37 1.40
N GLY A 32 -2.61 21.09 1.80
CA GLY A 32 -1.42 20.53 2.46
C GLY A 32 -0.42 19.86 1.52
N PHE A 33 -0.64 19.93 0.20
CA PHE A 33 0.21 19.35 -0.85
C PHE A 33 0.74 20.41 -1.83
N THR A 34 0.03 21.52 -1.98
CA THR A 34 0.39 22.61 -2.88
C THR A 34 1.48 23.51 -2.28
N SER A 35 2.65 23.56 -2.92
CA SER A 35 3.76 24.45 -2.53
C SER A 35 3.43 25.93 -2.75
N VAL A 36 4.01 26.84 -1.93
CA VAL A 36 3.77 28.29 -2.01
C VAL A 36 3.90 28.86 -3.42
N ARG A 37 4.85 28.36 -4.23
CA ARG A 37 5.06 28.83 -5.62
C ARG A 37 3.85 28.63 -6.56
N HIS A 38 2.95 27.68 -6.25
CA HIS A 38 1.78 27.36 -7.08
C HIS A 38 0.50 28.04 -6.59
N LEU A 39 0.51 28.63 -5.38
CA LEU A 39 -0.66 29.29 -4.81
C LEU A 39 -1.10 30.57 -5.55
N PRO A 40 -0.21 31.39 -6.14
CA PRO A 40 -0.63 32.52 -6.97
C PRO A 40 -1.51 32.09 -8.15
N ALA A 41 -1.16 30.98 -8.81
CA ALA A 41 -1.91 30.46 -9.94
C ALA A 41 -3.29 29.91 -9.53
N LEU A 42 -3.43 29.38 -8.31
CA LEU A 42 -4.68 28.82 -7.80
C LEU A 42 -5.61 29.86 -7.17
N THR A 43 -5.06 30.94 -6.61
CA THR A 43 -5.84 31.98 -5.92
C THR A 43 -6.05 33.24 -6.74
N GLY A 44 -5.25 33.46 -7.79
CA GLY A 44 -5.23 34.70 -8.57
C GLY A 44 -4.56 35.88 -7.86
N PHE A 45 -3.98 35.67 -6.67
CA PHE A 45 -3.29 36.71 -5.92
C PHE A 45 -1.83 36.85 -6.34
N PRO A 46 -1.25 38.07 -6.28
CA PRO A 46 0.17 38.26 -6.52
C PRO A 46 1.00 37.56 -5.42
N PRO A 47 2.22 37.07 -5.75
CA PRO A 47 3.02 36.26 -4.84
C PRO A 47 3.35 36.95 -3.51
N GLU A 48 3.52 38.28 -3.52
CA GLU A 48 3.76 39.08 -2.32
C GLU A 48 2.53 39.08 -1.40
N ARG A 49 1.32 39.11 -1.98
CA ARG A 49 0.06 39.08 -1.24
C ARG A 49 -0.20 37.71 -0.63
N VAL A 50 0.08 36.64 -1.38
CA VAL A 50 0.03 35.25 -0.88
C VAL A 50 0.95 35.07 0.33
N GLN A 51 2.19 35.57 0.25
CA GLN A 51 3.13 35.48 1.36
C GLN A 51 2.66 36.27 2.60
N ALA A 52 2.14 37.48 2.43
CA ALA A 52 1.62 38.29 3.53
C ALA A 52 0.36 37.67 4.19
N ILE A 53 -0.47 36.97 3.43
CA ILE A 53 -1.63 36.23 3.95
C ILE A 53 -1.15 34.98 4.71
N LEU A 54 -0.21 34.21 4.16
CA LEU A 54 0.33 33.03 4.82
C LEU A 54 1.04 33.37 6.15
N ALA A 55 1.80 34.47 6.20
CA ALA A 55 2.43 34.93 7.43
C ALA A 55 1.40 35.21 8.54
N ARG A 56 0.29 35.87 8.20
CA ARG A 56 -0.81 36.14 9.14
C ARG A 56 -1.56 34.87 9.54
N LEU A 57 -1.77 33.93 8.61
CA LEU A 57 -2.39 32.64 8.92
C LEU A 57 -1.52 31.79 9.86
N VAL A 58 -0.19 31.87 9.74
CA VAL A 58 0.74 31.25 10.70
C VAL A 58 0.66 31.93 12.07
N GLU A 59 0.61 33.26 12.11
CA GLU A 59 0.46 34.03 13.36
C GLU A 59 -0.87 33.72 14.07
N HIS A 60 -1.94 33.52 13.32
CA HIS A 60 -3.25 33.10 13.84
C HIS A 60 -3.34 31.61 14.19
N GLY A 61 -2.26 30.84 14.01
CA GLY A 61 -2.25 29.40 14.28
C GLY A 61 -3.17 28.58 13.37
N ALA A 62 -3.50 29.11 12.19
CA ALA A 62 -4.30 28.42 11.18
C ALA A 62 -3.45 27.51 10.27
N VAL A 63 -2.16 27.82 10.12
CA VAL A 63 -1.21 27.12 9.25
C VAL A 63 0.07 26.85 10.04
N LEU A 64 0.66 25.66 9.88
CA LEU A 64 1.96 25.33 10.50
C LEU A 64 3.05 26.32 10.01
N PRO A 65 4.09 26.67 10.77
CA PRO A 65 5.16 27.55 10.29
C PRO A 65 6.10 26.84 9.29
N ALA A 66 6.82 27.63 8.50
CA ALA A 66 7.88 27.12 7.63
C ALA A 66 8.94 26.38 8.46
N PRO A 67 9.46 25.22 8.00
CA PRO A 67 10.58 24.58 8.67
C PRO A 67 11.80 25.50 8.62
N THR A 68 12.26 25.97 9.79
CA THR A 68 13.50 26.74 9.92
C THR A 68 14.68 25.86 9.48
N PRO A 69 15.54 26.30 8.55
CA PRO A 69 16.75 25.55 8.22
C PRO A 69 17.64 25.46 9.47
N ALA A 70 17.95 24.24 9.90
CA ALA A 70 18.85 24.00 11.02
C ALA A 70 20.26 24.56 10.69
N PRO A 71 20.93 25.23 11.64
CA PRO A 71 22.28 25.72 11.42
C PRO A 71 23.24 24.55 11.23
N ALA A 72 23.99 24.59 10.13
CA ALA A 72 25.02 23.60 9.82
C ALA A 72 26.07 23.53 10.95
N PRO A 73 26.52 22.33 11.35
CA PRO A 73 27.60 22.19 12.31
C PRO A 73 28.91 22.76 11.74
N PRO A 74 29.78 23.36 12.56
CA PRO A 74 31.02 24.00 12.11
C PRO A 74 32.03 22.96 11.56
N PRO A 75 32.88 23.35 10.60
CA PRO A 75 33.87 22.46 10.00
C PRO A 75 34.98 22.12 11.00
N ALA A 76 35.26 20.82 11.15
CA ALA A 76 36.39 20.33 11.92
C ALA A 76 37.71 20.59 11.18
N THR A 77 38.66 21.24 11.86
CA THR A 77 40.03 21.50 11.44
C THR A 77 40.83 20.19 11.29
N PRO A 78 41.74 20.06 10.31
CA PRO A 78 42.32 18.79 9.92
C PRO A 78 43.56 18.43 10.76
N ALA A 79 43.63 17.18 11.22
CA ALA A 79 44.84 16.59 11.78
C ALA A 79 45.61 15.86 10.67
N ALA A 80 46.85 16.29 10.46
CA ALA A 80 47.81 15.75 9.52
C ALA A 80 48.18 14.29 9.83
N ARG A 81 48.35 13.48 8.77
CA ARG A 81 49.48 12.55 8.60
C ARG A 81 49.63 12.10 7.15
N SER A 82 50.75 12.56 6.61
CA SER A 82 51.51 12.24 5.40
C SER A 82 51.32 10.86 4.74
N GLY A 83 51.21 10.88 3.40
CA GLY A 83 52.16 10.18 2.52
C GLY A 83 51.62 9.05 1.63
N ALA A 84 51.31 9.34 0.37
CA ALA A 84 51.99 8.80 -0.83
C ALA A 84 51.13 8.93 -2.11
N ALA A 85 51.57 9.85 -2.97
CA ALA A 85 51.40 10.01 -4.43
C ALA A 85 50.55 8.99 -5.23
N SER A 86 49.57 9.46 -6.01
CA SER A 86 49.75 9.87 -7.43
C SER A 86 48.41 10.17 -8.13
N GLU A 87 48.39 11.29 -8.84
CA GLU A 87 47.67 11.60 -10.10
C GLU A 87 46.13 11.45 -10.21
N GLU A 88 45.46 12.61 -10.28
CA GLU A 88 44.18 12.86 -10.97
C GLU A 88 44.49 13.51 -12.36
N PRO A 89 43.60 13.49 -13.39
CA PRO A 89 42.19 13.91 -13.25
C PRO A 89 41.10 13.19 -14.09
N GLN A 90 39.94 13.07 -13.45
CA GLN A 90 38.55 13.36 -13.87
C GLN A 90 38.10 13.21 -15.35
N ALA A 91 37.05 12.39 -15.56
CA ALA A 91 35.80 12.81 -16.24
C ALA A 91 34.76 11.64 -16.33
N GLU A 92 33.81 11.58 -15.40
CA GLU A 92 32.53 10.85 -15.54
C GLU A 92 31.44 11.78 -14.96
N THR A 93 30.86 12.67 -15.75
CA THR A 93 29.54 12.51 -16.42
C THR A 93 28.50 11.84 -15.52
N GLU A 94 27.84 12.65 -14.69
CA GLU A 94 26.59 12.29 -14.01
C GLU A 94 25.46 12.19 -15.06
N GLU A 95 24.92 10.99 -15.26
CA GLU A 95 23.56 10.83 -15.79
C GLU A 95 22.56 10.68 -14.63
N PRO A 96 21.39 11.34 -14.71
CA PRO A 96 20.36 11.27 -13.68
C PRO A 96 19.35 10.15 -13.95
N GLY A 97 18.85 9.56 -12.87
CA GLY A 97 17.47 9.08 -12.82
C GLY A 97 17.29 7.56 -12.83
N GLU A 98 17.06 7.00 -11.65
CA GLU A 98 16.07 5.95 -11.43
C GLU A 98 15.39 6.25 -10.09
N GLU A 99 14.24 6.94 -10.16
CA GLU A 99 13.31 7.08 -9.04
C GLU A 99 12.80 5.68 -8.68
N GLU A 100 13.17 5.20 -7.49
CA GLU A 100 12.54 4.05 -6.87
C GLU A 100 11.02 4.31 -6.72
N PRO A 101 10.15 3.31 -6.96
CA PRO A 101 8.73 3.50 -6.76
C PRO A 101 8.47 3.74 -5.27
N ALA A 102 7.99 4.94 -4.96
CA ALA A 102 7.53 5.34 -3.65
C ALA A 102 6.60 4.25 -3.07
N GLU A 103 7.02 3.68 -1.95
CA GLU A 103 6.13 2.97 -1.04
C GLU A 103 4.93 3.89 -0.77
N GLU A 104 3.72 3.41 -1.07
CA GLU A 104 2.46 4.07 -0.74
C GLU A 104 2.50 4.45 0.75
N ALA A 105 2.81 5.71 1.04
CA ALA A 105 2.83 6.25 2.38
C ALA A 105 1.48 5.95 3.04
N GLU A 106 1.51 5.19 4.14
CA GLU A 106 0.35 4.96 4.98
C GLU A 106 -0.31 6.30 5.29
N GLU A 107 -1.53 6.47 4.79
CA GLU A 107 -2.27 7.73 4.86
C GLU A 107 -2.47 8.16 6.33
N PRO A 108 -2.29 9.46 6.68
CA PRO A 108 -2.43 9.97 8.04
C PRO A 108 -3.84 9.84 8.65
N GLU A 109 -4.82 9.32 7.91
CA GLU A 109 -6.19 9.08 8.39
C GLU A 109 -6.28 7.93 9.40
N ASP A 110 -5.51 6.84 9.21
CA ASP A 110 -5.62 5.64 10.05
C ASP A 110 -5.26 5.91 11.52
N ALA A 111 -4.27 6.77 11.78
CA ALA A 111 -3.85 7.12 13.15
C ALA A 111 -4.93 7.87 13.96
N THR A 112 -5.72 8.72 13.30
CA THR A 112 -6.79 9.49 13.97
C THR A 112 -8.00 8.62 14.30
N VAL A 113 -8.33 7.67 13.42
CA VAL A 113 -9.40 6.70 13.62
C VAL A 113 -9.03 5.69 14.71
N GLU A 114 -7.75 5.31 14.83
CA GLU A 114 -7.28 4.42 15.91
C GLU A 114 -7.41 5.05 17.29
N ALA A 115 -7.07 6.33 17.45
CA ALA A 115 -7.27 7.04 18.71
C ALA A 115 -8.76 7.13 19.09
N ALA A 116 -9.63 7.42 18.12
CA ALA A 116 -11.07 7.43 18.35
C ALA A 116 -11.64 6.04 18.67
N ALA A 117 -11.09 4.98 18.05
CA ALA A 117 -11.44 3.59 18.33
C ALA A 117 -11.18 3.19 19.78
N GLY A 118 -10.13 3.73 20.41
CA GLY A 118 -9.89 3.58 21.85
C GLY A 118 -11.06 4.11 22.70
N ASN A 119 -11.56 5.31 22.37
CA ASN A 119 -12.67 5.94 23.08
C ASN A 119 -14.00 5.17 22.87
N TRP A 120 -14.26 4.71 21.65
CA TRP A 120 -15.46 3.92 21.34
C TRP A 120 -15.46 2.57 22.06
N ARG A 121 -14.30 1.90 22.13
CA ARG A 121 -14.15 0.66 22.89
C ARG A 121 -14.41 0.87 24.38
N GLN A 122 -13.89 1.94 24.98
CA GLN A 122 -14.18 2.26 26.38
C GLN A 122 -15.66 2.53 26.64
N LEU A 123 -16.33 3.24 25.72
CA LEU A 123 -17.78 3.48 25.80
C LEU A 123 -18.54 2.15 25.76
N PHE A 124 -18.16 1.26 24.83
CA PHE A 124 -18.77 -0.06 24.71
C PHE A 124 -18.66 -0.85 26.03
N GLU A 125 -17.45 -1.05 26.53
CA GLU A 125 -17.20 -1.90 27.72
C GLU A 125 -17.93 -1.37 28.97
N ARG A 126 -17.96 -0.04 29.15
CA ARG A 126 -18.53 0.57 30.36
C ARG A 126 -20.04 0.67 30.34
N GLN A 127 -20.64 0.95 29.17
CA GLN A 127 -22.05 1.35 29.08
C GLN A 127 -22.91 0.40 28.27
N LEU A 128 -22.37 -0.23 27.23
CA LEU A 128 -23.16 -1.03 26.29
C LEU A 128 -23.05 -2.51 26.61
N HIS A 129 -21.83 -3.03 26.79
CA HIS A 129 -21.57 -4.44 27.05
C HIS A 129 -22.33 -5.04 28.26
N PRO A 130 -22.54 -4.31 29.38
CA PRO A 130 -23.31 -4.82 30.51
C PRO A 130 -24.81 -5.02 30.23
N LEU A 131 -25.33 -4.45 29.14
CA LEU A 131 -26.74 -4.57 28.79
C LEU A 131 -27.03 -5.97 28.20
N PRO A 132 -28.24 -6.53 28.44
CA PRO A 132 -28.67 -7.77 27.80
C PRO A 132 -28.57 -7.71 26.26
N GLU A 133 -28.33 -8.85 25.63
CA GLU A 133 -28.18 -8.96 24.17
C GLU A 133 -29.34 -8.32 23.40
N ASP A 134 -30.58 -8.63 23.77
CA ASP A 134 -31.77 -8.09 23.10
C ASP A 134 -31.85 -6.56 23.19
N GLN A 135 -31.44 -5.99 24.33
CA GLN A 135 -31.41 -4.54 24.52
C GLN A 135 -30.31 -3.90 23.67
N ARG A 136 -29.12 -4.51 23.61
CA ARG A 136 -28.02 -4.04 22.75
C ARG A 136 -28.42 -4.08 21.28
N ALA A 137 -29.02 -5.17 20.82
CA ALA A 137 -29.49 -5.33 19.45
C ALA A 137 -30.55 -4.27 19.08
N SER A 138 -31.57 -4.10 19.94
CA SER A 138 -32.61 -3.08 19.71
C SER A 138 -32.03 -1.66 19.67
N ARG A 139 -31.08 -1.35 20.56
CA ARG A 139 -30.48 -0.01 20.66
C ARG A 139 -29.53 0.28 19.49
N ALA A 140 -28.77 -0.71 19.06
CA ALA A 140 -27.85 -0.60 17.92
C ALA A 140 -28.55 -0.20 16.61
N ARG A 141 -29.78 -0.69 16.38
CA ARG A 141 -30.56 -0.42 15.16
C ARG A 141 -30.86 1.07 14.94
N SER A 142 -30.95 1.86 16.01
CA SER A 142 -31.28 3.29 15.94
C SER A 142 -30.20 4.20 16.54
N ALA A 143 -29.07 3.64 16.97
CA ALA A 143 -27.98 4.39 17.58
C ALA A 143 -27.40 5.47 16.65
N GLU A 144 -26.81 6.48 17.27
CA GLU A 144 -26.07 7.58 16.64
C GLU A 144 -24.63 7.57 17.15
N ASP A 145 -23.71 8.25 16.46
CA ASP A 145 -22.36 8.41 16.97
C ASP A 145 -22.33 9.28 18.23
N PRO A 146 -21.48 8.95 19.23
CA PRO A 146 -20.41 7.94 19.18
C PRO A 146 -20.85 6.50 19.55
N GLU A 147 -22.11 6.31 19.91
CA GLU A 147 -22.63 5.02 20.38
C GLU A 147 -22.67 3.96 19.26
N LEU A 148 -23.03 4.37 18.04
CA LEU A 148 -23.06 3.50 16.86
C LEU A 148 -21.66 2.91 16.57
N SER A 149 -20.62 3.75 16.59
CA SER A 149 -19.22 3.31 16.50
C SER A 149 -18.82 2.36 17.63
N ALA A 150 -19.32 2.56 18.86
CA ALA A 150 -19.06 1.67 19.99
C ALA A 150 -19.73 0.29 19.82
N PHE A 151 -20.95 0.21 19.29
CA PHE A 151 -21.60 -1.07 18.99
C PHE A 151 -20.86 -1.92 17.94
N CYS A 152 -19.96 -1.33 17.14
CA CYS A 152 -19.14 -2.09 16.18
C CYS A 152 -18.15 -3.06 16.86
N PHE A 153 -17.89 -2.88 18.17
CA PHE A 153 -17.02 -3.76 18.97
C PHE A 153 -17.78 -4.94 19.60
N ASP A 154 -19.09 -5.04 19.39
CA ASP A 154 -19.91 -6.09 19.97
C ASP A 154 -19.49 -7.49 19.47
N PRO A 155 -19.21 -8.46 20.37
CA PRO A 155 -18.83 -9.80 19.96
C PRO A 155 -20.02 -10.63 19.43
N VAL A 156 -21.26 -10.18 19.68
CA VAL A 156 -22.46 -10.95 19.38
C VAL A 156 -22.95 -10.70 17.95
N PRO A 157 -23.09 -11.75 17.10
CA PRO A 157 -23.52 -11.57 15.71
C PRO A 157 -24.90 -10.94 15.54
N ALA A 158 -25.84 -11.19 16.46
CA ALA A 158 -27.19 -10.61 16.39
C ALA A 158 -27.16 -9.08 16.56
N VAL A 159 -26.30 -8.56 17.44
CA VAL A 159 -26.11 -7.12 17.61
C VAL A 159 -25.45 -6.52 16.38
N ILE A 160 -24.40 -7.14 15.84
CA ILE A 160 -23.75 -6.67 14.60
C ILE A 160 -24.72 -6.65 13.41
N LYS A 161 -25.60 -7.66 13.28
CA LYS A 161 -26.66 -7.62 12.27
C LYS A 161 -27.58 -6.40 12.46
N SER A 162 -27.95 -6.09 13.71
CA SER A 162 -28.76 -4.92 14.04
C SER A 162 -28.04 -3.60 13.75
N VAL A 163 -26.73 -3.53 13.99
CA VAL A 163 -25.88 -2.41 13.54
C VAL A 163 -25.97 -2.27 12.02
N LEU A 164 -25.78 -3.35 11.26
CA LEU A 164 -25.77 -3.31 9.79
C LEU A 164 -27.13 -2.94 9.16
N GLU A 165 -28.23 -3.10 9.89
CA GLU A 165 -29.58 -2.65 9.56
C GLU A 165 -29.80 -1.14 9.81
N ASN A 166 -28.97 -0.52 10.65
CA ASN A 166 -29.06 0.92 10.94
C ASN A 166 -28.69 1.73 9.69
N THR A 167 -29.57 2.66 9.31
CA THR A 167 -29.43 3.48 8.09
C THR A 167 -28.23 4.42 8.12
N ARG A 168 -27.69 4.71 9.31
CA ARG A 168 -26.51 5.58 9.51
C ARG A 168 -25.19 4.82 9.35
N VAL A 169 -25.21 3.50 9.22
CA VAL A 169 -23.99 2.70 9.05
C VAL A 169 -23.38 2.91 7.68
N GLY A 170 -22.25 3.62 7.68
CA GLY A 170 -21.33 3.79 6.56
C GLY A 170 -20.06 2.94 6.63
N LEU A 171 -19.07 3.30 5.79
CA LEU A 171 -17.82 2.56 5.62
C LEU A 171 -16.90 2.56 6.86
N GLY A 172 -16.88 3.64 7.64
CA GLY A 172 -16.09 3.70 8.88
C GLY A 172 -16.48 2.58 9.86
N HIS A 173 -17.78 2.43 10.11
CA HIS A 173 -18.36 1.34 10.89
C HIS A 173 -18.03 -0.04 10.31
N ALA A 174 -18.18 -0.21 8.99
CA ALA A 174 -17.87 -1.46 8.31
C ALA A 174 -16.40 -1.88 8.50
N ARG A 175 -15.46 -0.91 8.46
CA ARG A 175 -14.03 -1.13 8.70
C ARG A 175 -13.75 -1.51 10.16
N LEU A 176 -14.43 -0.87 11.13
CA LEU A 176 -14.35 -1.26 12.55
C LEU A 176 -14.82 -2.71 12.77
N ILE A 177 -15.97 -3.08 12.21
CA ILE A 177 -16.51 -4.45 12.31
C ILE A 177 -15.54 -5.44 11.66
N ALA A 178 -15.05 -5.15 10.45
CA ALA A 178 -14.08 -6.01 9.76
C ALA A 178 -12.81 -6.26 10.59
N ARG A 179 -12.30 -5.22 11.27
CA ARG A 179 -11.08 -5.28 12.06
C ARG A 179 -11.27 -5.99 13.41
N HIS A 180 -12.41 -5.78 14.08
CA HIS A 180 -12.57 -6.12 15.50
C HIS A 180 -13.63 -7.16 15.80
N HIS A 181 -14.47 -7.55 14.85
CA HIS A 181 -15.49 -8.56 15.13
C HIS A 181 -14.88 -9.96 15.06
N HIS A 182 -15.05 -10.73 16.15
CA HIS A 182 -14.41 -12.03 16.34
C HIS A 182 -15.34 -13.22 16.07
N ASN A 183 -16.45 -13.02 15.36
CA ASN A 183 -17.36 -14.10 15.02
C ASN A 183 -17.57 -14.19 13.50
N PRO A 184 -17.36 -15.38 12.90
CA PRO A 184 -17.48 -15.58 11.46
C PRO A 184 -18.87 -15.23 10.90
N VAL A 185 -19.93 -15.43 11.68
CA VAL A 185 -21.32 -15.13 11.27
C VAL A 185 -21.53 -13.63 11.09
N GLY A 186 -20.96 -12.80 11.95
CA GLY A 186 -21.07 -11.34 11.79
C GLY A 186 -20.20 -10.82 10.65
N LEU A 187 -19.03 -11.42 10.41
CA LEU A 187 -18.19 -11.07 9.25
C LEU A 187 -18.86 -11.44 7.91
N GLU A 188 -19.56 -12.57 7.85
CA GLU A 188 -20.40 -12.93 6.70
C GLU A 188 -21.55 -11.92 6.51
N ALA A 189 -22.23 -11.52 7.59
CA ALA A 189 -23.30 -10.53 7.54
C ALA A 189 -22.80 -9.17 7.02
N LEU A 190 -21.63 -8.72 7.48
CA LEU A 190 -20.97 -7.49 7.01
C LEU A 190 -20.81 -7.52 5.48
N CYS A 191 -20.35 -8.65 4.94
CA CYS A 191 -20.11 -8.83 3.51
C CYS A 191 -21.38 -9.15 2.71
N GLY A 192 -22.54 -9.24 3.35
CA GLY A 192 -23.84 -9.35 2.68
C GLY A 192 -24.22 -8.06 1.93
N ARG A 193 -23.70 -6.90 2.36
CA ARG A 193 -23.86 -5.63 1.66
C ARG A 193 -22.74 -5.44 0.62
N ALA A 194 -23.12 -5.41 -0.66
CA ALA A 194 -22.17 -5.32 -1.78
C ALA A 194 -21.22 -4.12 -1.69
N SER A 195 -21.74 -2.97 -1.24
CA SER A 195 -20.94 -1.74 -1.05
C SER A 195 -19.78 -1.94 -0.08
N PHE A 196 -19.99 -2.69 1.00
CA PHE A 196 -18.96 -2.98 2.01
C PHE A 196 -17.98 -4.03 1.50
N ALA A 197 -18.46 -5.08 0.84
CA ALA A 197 -17.60 -6.09 0.22
C ALA A 197 -16.68 -5.50 -0.87
N SER A 198 -17.15 -4.45 -1.57
CA SER A 198 -16.38 -3.73 -2.60
C SER A 198 -15.40 -2.69 -2.05
N ASP A 199 -15.47 -2.31 -0.77
CA ASP A 199 -14.54 -1.35 -0.17
C ASP A 199 -13.16 -1.96 0.05
N ALA A 200 -12.11 -1.21 -0.29
CA ALA A 200 -10.73 -1.66 -0.13
C ALA A 200 -10.29 -1.72 1.34
N GLY A 201 -10.73 -0.77 2.17
CA GLY A 201 -10.41 -0.72 3.59
C GLY A 201 -11.05 -1.88 4.36
N VAL A 202 -12.33 -2.18 4.11
CA VAL A 202 -13.03 -3.34 4.67
C VAL A 202 -12.27 -4.62 4.31
N ARG A 203 -11.92 -4.79 3.03
CA ARG A 203 -11.15 -5.97 2.59
C ARG A 203 -9.77 -6.07 3.26
N ARG A 204 -9.04 -4.95 3.38
CA ARG A 204 -7.73 -4.87 4.03
C ARG A 204 -7.80 -5.35 5.48
N TRP A 205 -8.84 -4.95 6.21
CA TRP A 205 -9.05 -5.37 7.60
C TRP A 205 -9.58 -6.80 7.71
N LEU A 206 -10.48 -7.23 6.81
CA LEU A 206 -10.98 -8.60 6.78
C LEU A 206 -9.87 -9.63 6.65
N VAL A 207 -8.91 -9.44 5.73
CA VAL A 207 -7.82 -10.42 5.55
C VAL A 207 -6.89 -10.50 6.76
N ARG A 208 -6.78 -9.43 7.54
CA ARG A 208 -6.03 -9.41 8.80
C ARG A 208 -6.81 -10.02 9.97
N ASN A 209 -8.12 -10.22 9.83
CA ASN A 209 -8.96 -10.77 10.88
C ASN A 209 -8.76 -12.30 11.02
N PRO A 210 -8.32 -12.80 12.19
CA PRO A 210 -8.11 -14.24 12.41
C PRO A 210 -9.37 -15.10 12.28
N GLN A 211 -10.56 -14.49 12.43
CA GLN A 211 -11.85 -15.17 12.38
C GLN A 211 -12.49 -15.12 10.98
N LEU A 212 -11.76 -14.65 9.96
CA LEU A 212 -12.24 -14.63 8.59
C LEU A 212 -12.56 -16.05 8.08
N PRO A 213 -13.81 -16.35 7.68
CA PRO A 213 -14.14 -17.63 7.10
C PRO A 213 -13.42 -17.87 5.77
N VAL A 214 -12.91 -19.08 5.58
CA VAL A 214 -12.25 -19.50 4.33
C VAL A 214 -13.19 -19.39 3.13
N SER A 215 -14.48 -19.72 3.30
CA SER A 215 -15.53 -19.55 2.29
C SER A 215 -15.69 -18.09 1.87
N LEU A 216 -15.74 -17.19 2.85
CA LEU A 216 -15.86 -15.76 2.63
C LEU A 216 -14.64 -15.21 1.89
N PHE A 217 -13.43 -15.60 2.32
CA PHE A 217 -12.20 -15.21 1.63
C PHE A 217 -12.21 -15.64 0.16
N ARG A 218 -12.54 -16.90 -0.13
CA ARG A 218 -12.62 -17.40 -1.52
C ARG A 218 -13.64 -16.64 -2.36
N ARG A 219 -14.81 -16.32 -1.79
CA ARG A 219 -15.86 -15.53 -2.48
C ARG A 219 -15.38 -14.12 -2.81
N LEU A 220 -14.66 -13.46 -1.89
CA LEU A 220 -14.23 -12.07 -2.05
C LEU A 220 -12.94 -11.92 -2.89
N TRP A 221 -12.02 -12.88 -2.84
CA TRP A 221 -10.72 -12.83 -3.54
C TRP A 221 -10.62 -13.70 -4.79
N GLY A 222 -11.48 -14.70 -4.97
CA GLY A 222 -11.36 -15.68 -6.06
C GLY A 222 -11.36 -15.05 -7.46
N GLY A 223 -12.13 -13.97 -7.65
CA GLY A 223 -12.21 -13.24 -8.92
C GLY A 223 -11.29 -12.02 -9.02
N ARG A 224 -10.44 -11.76 -8.02
CA ARG A 224 -9.54 -10.59 -8.02
C ARG A 224 -8.33 -10.80 -8.92
N ARG A 225 -7.61 -9.70 -9.20
CA ARG A 225 -6.38 -9.76 -9.99
C ARG A 225 -5.30 -10.54 -9.26
N LEU A 226 -4.44 -11.22 -10.03
CA LEU A 226 -3.32 -11.99 -9.50
C LEU A 226 -2.40 -11.17 -8.59
N MET A 227 -2.16 -9.90 -8.95
CA MET A 227 -1.32 -9.02 -8.14
C MET A 227 -1.93 -8.76 -6.75
N GLU A 228 -3.25 -8.55 -6.67
CA GLU A 228 -3.93 -8.38 -5.37
C GLU A 228 -3.83 -9.64 -4.52
N GLN A 229 -3.99 -10.82 -5.14
CA GLN A 229 -3.87 -12.10 -4.44
C GLN A 229 -2.44 -12.35 -3.94
N TYR A 230 -1.43 -12.00 -4.75
CA TYR A 230 -0.03 -12.07 -4.37
C TYR A 230 0.30 -11.17 -3.18
N LYS A 231 -0.18 -9.92 -3.18
CA LYS A 231 0.01 -8.99 -2.05
C LYS A 231 -0.49 -9.60 -0.74
N VAL A 232 -1.70 -10.16 -0.72
CA VAL A 232 -2.25 -10.81 0.49
C VAL A 232 -1.46 -12.06 0.88
N ALA A 233 -1.01 -12.86 -0.08
CA ALA A 233 -0.26 -14.08 0.20
C ALA A 233 1.11 -13.82 0.85
N MET A 234 1.70 -12.65 0.59
CA MET A 234 3.02 -12.25 1.09
C MET A 234 2.97 -11.29 2.29
N ASP A 235 1.78 -10.78 2.64
CA ASP A 235 1.58 -9.83 3.73
C ASP A 235 1.76 -10.51 5.10
N ARG A 236 2.73 -10.02 5.90
CA ARG A 236 3.09 -10.61 7.19
C ARG A 236 2.03 -10.39 8.27
N ASP A 237 1.20 -9.37 8.13
CA ASP A 237 0.13 -9.03 9.07
C ASP A 237 -1.10 -9.92 8.89
N VAL A 238 -1.22 -10.56 7.72
CA VAL A 238 -2.30 -11.50 7.43
C VAL A 238 -2.04 -12.81 8.18
N PRO A 239 -3.00 -13.35 8.95
CA PRO A 239 -2.84 -14.63 9.64
C PRO A 239 -2.40 -15.77 8.71
N GLU A 240 -1.56 -16.69 9.20
CA GLU A 240 -0.97 -17.75 8.37
C GLU A 240 -2.03 -18.66 7.71
N GLY A 241 -3.16 -18.91 8.37
CA GLY A 241 -4.28 -19.65 7.78
C GLY A 241 -4.88 -18.94 6.56
N THR A 242 -5.05 -17.62 6.65
CA THR A 242 -5.52 -16.78 5.54
C THR A 242 -4.47 -16.71 4.44
N ARG A 243 -3.18 -16.54 4.75
CA ARG A 243 -2.09 -16.57 3.75
C ARG A 243 -2.03 -17.90 3.00
N ARG A 244 -2.20 -19.03 3.70
CA ARG A 244 -2.25 -20.35 3.06
C ARG A 244 -3.38 -20.42 2.04
N THR A 245 -4.58 -20.00 2.44
CA THR A 245 -5.74 -19.93 1.54
C THR A 245 -5.49 -18.97 0.37
N ALA A 246 -4.87 -17.81 0.61
CA ALA A 246 -4.51 -16.85 -0.43
C ALA A 246 -3.55 -17.45 -1.46
N ARG A 247 -2.54 -18.21 -1.02
CA ARG A 247 -1.63 -18.94 -1.92
C ARG A 247 -2.36 -19.99 -2.75
N GLU A 248 -3.29 -20.75 -2.16
CA GLU A 248 -4.12 -21.73 -2.89
C GLU A 248 -5.00 -21.07 -3.97
N VAL A 249 -5.67 -19.98 -3.61
CA VAL A 249 -6.50 -19.19 -4.53
C VAL A 249 -5.64 -18.61 -5.65
N MET A 250 -4.48 -18.03 -5.32
CA MET A 250 -3.53 -17.49 -6.29
C MET A 250 -3.05 -18.54 -7.28
N ARG A 251 -2.67 -19.74 -6.80
CA ARG A 251 -2.26 -20.85 -7.66
C ARG A 251 -3.38 -21.29 -8.60
N THR A 252 -4.60 -21.40 -8.08
CA THR A 252 -5.78 -21.78 -8.88
C THR A 252 -6.10 -20.72 -9.93
N ARG A 253 -6.06 -19.44 -9.54
CA ARG A 253 -6.30 -18.31 -10.43
C ARG A 253 -5.21 -18.21 -11.49
N PHE A 254 -3.95 -18.44 -11.15
CA PHE A 254 -2.84 -18.38 -12.09
C PHE A 254 -3.05 -19.35 -13.26
N ASN A 255 -3.56 -20.55 -13.03
CA ASN A 255 -3.85 -21.51 -14.09
C ASN A 255 -4.97 -21.08 -15.05
N THR A 256 -5.89 -20.22 -14.60
CA THR A 256 -7.08 -19.79 -15.36
C THR A 256 -7.01 -18.32 -15.80
N ALA A 257 -5.96 -17.60 -15.43
CA ALA A 257 -5.78 -16.20 -15.74
C ALA A 257 -5.33 -16.00 -17.20
N PRO A 258 -5.71 -14.87 -17.83
CA PRO A 258 -5.17 -14.48 -19.13
C PRO A 258 -3.64 -14.49 -19.15
N ALA A 259 -3.07 -14.71 -20.33
CA ALA A 259 -1.62 -14.78 -20.49
C ALA A 259 -0.93 -13.46 -20.09
N GLU A 260 -1.56 -12.35 -20.42
CA GLU A 260 -1.12 -10.98 -20.13
C GLU A 260 -1.01 -10.74 -18.62
N GLU A 261 -2.05 -11.10 -17.86
CA GLU A 261 -2.09 -10.95 -16.40
C GLU A 261 -1.01 -11.79 -15.70
N ARG A 262 -0.76 -13.02 -16.19
CA ARG A 262 0.31 -13.89 -15.67
C ARG A 262 1.68 -13.27 -15.91
N VAL A 263 1.91 -12.70 -17.09
CA VAL A 263 3.17 -12.03 -17.43
C VAL A 263 3.37 -10.78 -16.59
N GLU A 264 2.35 -9.93 -16.46
CA GLU A 264 2.40 -8.74 -15.60
C GLU A 264 2.74 -9.11 -14.15
N LEU A 265 2.14 -10.16 -13.61
CA LEU A 265 2.46 -10.64 -12.26
C LEU A 265 3.94 -11.03 -12.14
N ILE A 266 4.47 -11.82 -13.08
CA ILE A 266 5.87 -12.26 -13.05
C ILE A 266 6.80 -11.04 -13.15
N LEU A 267 6.54 -10.11 -14.05
CA LEU A 267 7.39 -8.93 -14.27
C LEU A 267 7.34 -7.98 -13.07
N ASN A 268 6.15 -7.62 -12.61
CA ASN A 268 5.96 -6.65 -11.53
C ASN A 268 6.43 -7.19 -10.17
N THR A 269 6.58 -8.50 -10.02
CA THR A 269 7.17 -9.12 -8.82
C THR A 269 8.64 -9.49 -9.01
N GLU A 270 9.25 -9.13 -10.13
CA GLU A 270 10.60 -9.57 -10.54
C GLU A 270 10.81 -11.09 -10.41
N GLY A 271 9.77 -11.86 -10.67
CA GLY A 271 9.78 -13.31 -10.57
C GLY A 271 9.72 -13.86 -9.14
N ARG A 272 9.61 -13.02 -8.10
CA ARG A 272 9.45 -13.49 -6.70
C ARG A 272 8.23 -14.40 -6.53
N VAL A 273 7.17 -14.14 -7.30
CA VAL A 273 5.96 -14.97 -7.32
C VAL A 273 6.24 -16.43 -7.72
N LEU A 274 7.28 -16.70 -8.52
CA LEU A 274 7.57 -18.02 -9.07
C LEU A 274 7.86 -19.05 -7.98
N ALA A 275 8.39 -18.63 -6.83
CA ALA A 275 8.60 -19.49 -5.67
C ALA A 275 7.26 -20.05 -5.12
N SER A 276 6.16 -19.30 -5.25
CA SER A 276 4.81 -19.76 -4.88
C SER A 276 4.12 -20.57 -5.99
N LEU A 277 4.69 -20.59 -7.20
CA LEU A 277 4.14 -21.25 -8.39
C LEU A 277 4.93 -22.50 -8.79
N VAL A 278 5.73 -23.06 -7.88
CA VAL A 278 6.45 -24.32 -8.11
C VAL A 278 5.47 -25.41 -8.56
N GLY A 279 5.86 -26.15 -9.60
CA GLY A 279 5.08 -27.20 -10.24
C GLY A 279 4.01 -26.71 -11.23
N LEU A 280 3.81 -25.39 -11.38
CA LEU A 280 2.91 -24.85 -12.39
C LEU A 280 3.68 -24.42 -13.63
N ALA A 281 3.34 -25.02 -14.77
CA ALA A 281 3.81 -24.60 -16.07
C ALA A 281 2.98 -23.41 -16.59
N VAL A 282 3.53 -22.70 -17.57
CA VAL A 282 2.80 -21.69 -18.34
C VAL A 282 2.48 -22.22 -19.73
N ASP A 283 1.41 -21.69 -20.33
CA ASP A 283 1.03 -22.04 -21.69
C ASP A 283 1.94 -21.36 -22.74
N GLY A 284 1.78 -21.79 -24.00
CA GLY A 284 2.58 -21.25 -25.11
C GLY A 284 2.41 -19.75 -25.30
N LYS A 285 1.22 -19.19 -25.03
CA LYS A 285 0.96 -17.76 -25.16
C LYS A 285 1.71 -16.95 -24.10
N THR A 286 1.66 -17.35 -22.82
CA THR A 286 2.45 -16.70 -21.77
C THR A 286 3.95 -16.84 -22.03
N ALA A 287 4.41 -18.01 -22.48
CA ALA A 287 5.82 -18.22 -22.83
C ALA A 287 6.27 -17.27 -23.97
N ALA A 288 5.48 -17.13 -25.02
CA ALA A 288 5.76 -16.24 -26.15
C ALA A 288 5.80 -14.76 -25.71
N LEU A 289 4.85 -14.33 -24.87
CA LEU A 289 4.84 -12.97 -24.33
C LEU A 289 6.06 -12.67 -23.46
N LEU A 290 6.54 -13.64 -22.67
CA LEU A 290 7.80 -13.50 -21.92
C LEU A 290 9.01 -13.42 -22.86
N CYS A 291 9.07 -14.24 -23.90
CA CYS A 291 10.13 -14.19 -24.91
C CYS A 291 10.10 -12.89 -25.74
N GLY A 292 8.97 -12.19 -25.80
CA GLY A 292 8.87 -10.88 -26.45
C GLY A 292 9.48 -9.73 -25.65
N ARG A 293 10.01 -9.98 -24.44
CA ARG A 293 10.57 -8.94 -23.56
C ARG A 293 12.09 -8.89 -23.61
N THR A 294 12.61 -7.69 -23.40
CA THR A 294 14.03 -7.45 -23.12
C THR A 294 14.23 -7.46 -21.61
N TYR A 295 15.18 -8.27 -21.14
CA TYR A 295 15.43 -8.44 -19.71
C TYR A 295 16.66 -7.64 -19.28
N ARG A 296 16.44 -6.68 -18.38
CA ARG A 296 17.51 -5.86 -17.77
C ARG A 296 17.78 -6.24 -16.31
N SER A 297 16.73 -6.57 -15.54
CA SER A 297 16.84 -6.92 -14.11
C SER A 297 17.55 -8.27 -13.91
N PRO A 298 18.74 -8.29 -13.27
CA PRO A 298 19.43 -9.52 -12.90
C PRO A 298 18.60 -10.39 -11.95
N MET A 299 17.85 -9.75 -11.04
CA MET A 299 16.98 -10.42 -10.06
C MET A 299 15.90 -11.24 -10.77
N LEU A 300 15.22 -10.64 -11.75
CA LEU A 300 14.20 -11.32 -12.53
C LEU A 300 14.77 -12.53 -13.29
N ILE A 301 15.93 -12.36 -13.93
CA ILE A 301 16.61 -13.44 -14.65
C ILE A 301 16.97 -14.58 -13.69
N GLN A 302 17.53 -14.26 -12.53
CA GLN A 302 17.88 -15.24 -11.51
C GLN A 302 16.65 -16.01 -11.00
N ASN A 303 15.53 -15.33 -10.77
CA ASN A 303 14.30 -15.97 -10.31
C ASN A 303 13.69 -16.88 -11.39
N ILE A 304 13.66 -16.45 -12.66
CA ILE A 304 13.21 -17.30 -13.77
C ILE A 304 14.09 -18.53 -13.90
N ALA A 305 15.40 -18.36 -13.76
CA ALA A 305 16.35 -19.45 -13.91
C ALA A 305 16.38 -20.42 -12.71
N ARG A 306 15.72 -20.08 -11.59
CA ARG A 306 15.44 -21.01 -10.47
C ARG A 306 14.07 -21.69 -10.60
N TRP A 307 13.21 -21.19 -11.49
CA TRP A 307 11.87 -21.74 -11.68
C TRP A 307 11.93 -22.99 -12.58
N SER A 308 11.83 -24.16 -11.97
CA SER A 308 11.98 -25.45 -12.66
C SER A 308 11.01 -25.68 -13.83
N ALA A 309 9.84 -25.03 -13.80
CA ALA A 309 8.85 -25.11 -14.87
C ALA A 309 9.01 -24.01 -15.94
N ALA A 310 10.10 -23.23 -15.90
CA ALA A 310 10.40 -22.23 -16.91
C ALA A 310 10.44 -22.85 -18.32
N PRO A 311 9.68 -22.33 -19.29
CA PRO A 311 9.62 -22.90 -20.63
C PRO A 311 11.01 -22.97 -21.29
N PRO A 312 11.36 -24.06 -22.01
CA PRO A 312 12.64 -24.17 -22.70
C PRO A 312 12.93 -22.99 -23.64
N ALA A 313 11.92 -22.51 -24.37
CA ALA A 313 12.03 -21.36 -25.25
C ALA A 313 12.45 -20.08 -24.51
N LEU A 314 11.96 -19.89 -23.28
CA LEU A 314 12.32 -18.74 -22.45
C LEU A 314 13.77 -18.83 -21.97
N ILE A 315 14.25 -20.02 -21.58
CA ILE A 315 15.66 -20.22 -21.19
C ILE A 315 16.60 -19.91 -22.36
N VAL A 316 16.27 -20.39 -23.57
CA VAL A 316 17.03 -20.09 -24.79
C VAL A 316 17.02 -18.59 -25.09
N HIS A 317 15.89 -17.92 -24.92
CA HIS A 317 15.77 -16.47 -25.11
C HIS A 317 16.64 -15.70 -24.12
N LEU A 318 16.59 -16.06 -22.83
CA LEU A 318 17.37 -15.41 -21.77
C LEU A 318 18.88 -15.53 -22.01
N LEU A 319 19.37 -16.69 -22.48
CA LEU A 319 20.79 -16.88 -22.83
C LEU A 319 21.28 -15.94 -23.95
N LYS A 320 20.38 -15.40 -24.77
CA LYS A 320 20.71 -14.43 -25.83
C LYS A 320 20.69 -12.98 -25.35
N GLN A 321 20.13 -12.70 -24.17
CA GLN A 321 19.99 -11.34 -23.64
C GLN A 321 21.35 -10.72 -23.30
N GLU A 322 21.50 -9.42 -23.53
CA GLU A 322 22.75 -8.71 -23.23
C GLU A 322 23.12 -8.77 -21.75
N ALA A 323 22.14 -8.62 -20.85
CA ALA A 323 22.37 -8.70 -19.41
C ALA A 323 23.02 -10.03 -18.99
N VAL A 324 22.63 -11.14 -19.62
CA VAL A 324 23.20 -12.48 -19.35
C VAL A 324 24.59 -12.62 -19.97
N ARG A 325 24.81 -12.07 -21.17
CA ARG A 325 26.14 -12.10 -21.81
C ARG A 325 27.19 -11.32 -21.02
N ARG A 326 26.80 -10.20 -20.42
CA ARG A 326 27.68 -9.35 -19.60
C ARG A 326 27.95 -9.94 -18.21
N GLN A 327 27.11 -10.85 -17.73
CA GLN A 327 27.20 -11.40 -16.36
C GLN A 327 27.41 -12.94 -16.37
N PRO A 328 28.65 -13.42 -16.21
CA PRO A 328 28.97 -14.84 -16.25
C PRO A 328 28.17 -15.71 -15.26
N MET A 329 27.88 -15.18 -14.07
CA MET A 329 27.10 -15.91 -13.06
C MET A 329 25.67 -16.23 -13.52
N LEU A 330 24.98 -15.28 -14.17
CA LEU A 330 23.64 -15.51 -14.70
C LEU A 330 23.66 -16.54 -15.84
N ARG A 331 24.68 -16.45 -16.71
CA ARG A 331 24.88 -17.41 -17.79
C ARG A 331 25.08 -18.83 -17.26
N GLN A 332 25.95 -19.00 -16.27
CA GLN A 332 26.21 -20.30 -15.65
C GLN A 332 24.93 -20.89 -15.00
N LEU A 333 24.14 -20.05 -14.33
CA LEU A 333 22.90 -20.47 -13.70
C LEU A 333 21.87 -20.94 -14.74
N LEU A 334 21.72 -20.19 -15.85
CA LEU A 334 20.85 -20.59 -16.96
C LEU A 334 21.34 -21.85 -17.69
N GLN A 335 22.65 -22.01 -17.89
CA GLN A 335 23.22 -23.23 -18.51
C GLN A 335 22.96 -24.48 -17.66
N ARG A 336 22.98 -24.34 -16.33
CA ARG A 336 22.66 -25.44 -15.39
C ARG A 336 21.17 -25.75 -15.29
N HIS A 337 20.30 -24.93 -15.87
CA HIS A 337 18.87 -25.15 -15.82
C HIS A 337 18.47 -26.47 -16.52
N PRO A 338 17.51 -27.25 -15.97
CA PRO A 338 17.07 -28.51 -16.59
C PRO A 338 16.70 -28.36 -18.07
N ASN A 339 15.97 -27.29 -18.39
CA ASN A 339 15.45 -26.98 -19.73
C ASN A 339 16.45 -26.21 -20.64
N ALA A 340 17.72 -26.07 -20.25
CA ALA A 340 18.72 -25.43 -21.11
C ALA A 340 19.10 -26.32 -22.30
N PRO A 341 19.34 -25.75 -23.49
CA PRO A 341 19.71 -26.51 -24.67
C PRO A 341 21.07 -27.21 -24.48
N ALA A 342 21.25 -28.38 -25.09
CA ALA A 342 22.46 -29.20 -24.95
C ALA A 342 23.74 -28.43 -25.33
N ASP A 343 23.67 -27.59 -26.36
CA ASP A 343 24.81 -26.82 -26.87
C ASP A 343 25.29 -25.79 -25.85
N ALA A 344 24.36 -25.19 -25.09
CA ALA A 344 24.69 -24.24 -24.04
C ALA A 344 25.33 -24.91 -22.82
N LYS A 345 25.03 -26.19 -22.56
CA LYS A 345 25.60 -26.99 -21.46
C LYS A 345 27.06 -27.41 -21.71
N ARG A 346 27.48 -27.50 -22.98
CA ARG A 346 28.83 -27.94 -23.38
C ARG A 346 29.88 -26.83 -23.42
N GLY A 347 29.47 -25.57 -23.49
CA GLY A 347 30.35 -24.40 -23.63
C GLY A 347 30.46 -23.55 -22.35
N GLY A 348 30.47 -24.19 -21.18
CA GLY A 348 30.62 -23.55 -19.87
C GLY A 348 31.90 -23.97 -19.18
#